data_AF-A0A358EFE7-F1
#
_entry.id   AF-A0A358EFE7-F1
#
_cell.length_a   1.000
_cell.length_b   1.000
_cell.length_c   1.000
_cell.angle_alpha   90.00
_cell.angle_beta   90.00
_cell.angle_gamma   90.00
#
_symmetry.space_group_name_H-M   'P 1'
#
loop_
_entity.id
_entity.type
_entity.pdbx_description
1 polymer ?
#
loop_
_entity_poly.entity_id
_entity_poly.type
_entity_poly.pdbx_seq_one_letter_code
_entity_poly.pdbx_strand_id
1 'polypeptide(L)'
;MAHHRENFTYTHFPELCEIMAAYDVSFSLGDGLRPGSIYDANDEAQFAELKVQGELTKIAWEHGVQVMNEGPGHVPMNLIKENMEKQLEWCDEAPFYTLGPLTTDIAPAY
;
A
#
# COMPACT_ATOMS: atom_id res chain seq x y z
N MET A 1 -12.81 -13.10 6.22
CA MET A 1 -13.67 -14.26 5.88
C MET A 1 -14.22 -15.02 7.09
N ALA A 2 -13.40 -15.53 8.02
CA ALA A 2 -13.87 -16.33 9.16
C ALA A 2 -14.97 -15.65 10.02
N HIS A 3 -14.94 -14.33 10.16
CA HIS A 3 -15.90 -13.57 10.96
C HIS A 3 -16.93 -12.77 10.16
N HIS A 4 -16.83 -12.73 8.82
CA HIS A 4 -17.67 -11.89 7.96
C HIS A 4 -17.80 -10.44 8.47
N ARG A 5 -16.67 -9.85 8.89
CA ARG A 5 -16.54 -8.48 9.37
C ARG A 5 -15.39 -7.80 8.64
N GLU A 6 -15.40 -6.48 8.69
CA GLU A 6 -14.32 -5.63 8.17
C GLU A 6 -12.99 -5.89 8.90
N ASN A 7 -11.89 -5.51 8.26
CA ASN A 7 -10.57 -5.49 8.86
C ASN A 7 -10.57 -4.63 10.12
N PHE A 8 -10.15 -5.22 11.25
CA PHE A 8 -10.10 -4.52 12.52
C PHE A 8 -9.03 -3.41 12.53
N THR A 9 -7.95 -3.54 11.77
CA THR A 9 -6.91 -2.50 11.70
C THR A 9 -7.40 -1.27 10.94
N TYR A 10 -8.28 -1.46 9.95
CA TYR A 10 -8.99 -0.38 9.29
C TYR A 10 -10.03 0.25 10.22
N THR A 11 -10.86 -0.59 10.85
CA THR A 11 -11.94 -0.14 11.74
C THR A 11 -11.42 0.67 12.95
N HIS A 12 -10.24 0.32 13.45
CA HIS A 12 -9.61 0.96 14.60
C HIS A 12 -8.37 1.80 14.24
N PHE A 13 -8.31 2.29 13.00
CA PHE A 13 -7.14 3.03 12.52
C PHE A 13 -6.86 4.32 13.31
N PRO A 14 -7.88 5.13 13.70
CA PRO A 14 -7.64 6.32 14.53
C PRO A 14 -7.02 5.99 15.89
N GLU A 15 -7.46 4.92 16.57
CA GLU A 15 -6.88 4.49 17.84
C GLU A 15 -5.44 3.98 17.67
N LEU A 16 -5.14 3.32 16.54
CA LEU A 16 -3.77 2.96 16.19
C LEU A 16 -2.89 4.20 15.99
N CYS A 17 -3.42 5.26 15.35
CA CYS A 17 -2.70 6.52 15.17
C CYS A 17 -2.35 7.18 16.51
N GLU A 18 -3.27 7.17 17.49
CA GLU A 18 -3.00 7.68 18.84
C GLU A 18 -1.83 6.94 19.51
N ILE A 19 -1.78 5.61 19.36
CA ILE A 19 -0.69 4.80 19.89
C ILE A 19 0.63 5.13 19.17
N MET A 20 0.63 5.19 17.84
CA MET A 20 1.82 5.48 17.04
C MET A 20 2.39 6.88 17.34
N ALA A 21 1.50 7.88 17.46
CA ALA A 21 1.87 9.26 17.76
C ALA A 21 2.55 9.41 19.13
N ALA A 22 2.15 8.61 20.13
CA ALA A 22 2.75 8.65 21.46
C ALA A 22 4.23 8.25 21.48
N TYR A 23 4.71 7.56 20.46
CA TYR A 23 6.08 7.02 20.38
C TYR A 23 6.83 7.40 19.10
N ASP A 24 6.28 8.29 18.28
CA ASP A 24 6.85 8.69 16.97
C ASP A 24 7.18 7.47 16.08
N VAL A 25 6.24 6.53 16.00
CA VAL A 25 6.37 5.38 15.09
C VAL A 25 5.70 5.71 13.76
N SER A 26 6.45 5.61 12.67
CA SER A 26 5.92 5.81 11.32
C SER A 26 5.10 4.61 10.84
N PHE A 27 4.03 4.87 10.11
CA PHE A 27 3.30 3.84 9.37
C PHE A 27 4.05 3.43 8.11
N SER A 28 4.14 2.11 7.90
CA SER A 28 4.28 1.51 6.58
C SER A 28 2.93 0.90 6.23
N LEU A 29 2.14 1.57 5.39
CA LEU A 29 0.81 1.07 5.02
C LEU A 29 0.98 -0.04 3.99
N GLY A 30 0.77 -1.27 4.44
CA GLY A 30 1.08 -2.49 3.67
C GLY A 30 0.27 -2.67 2.40
N ASP A 31 0.85 -3.39 1.44
CA ASP A 31 0.26 -3.77 0.16
C ASP A 31 -0.21 -5.24 0.18
N GLY A 32 -1.20 -5.52 1.05
CA GLY A 32 -1.71 -6.88 1.27
C GLY A 32 -2.29 -7.55 0.03
N LEU A 33 -2.72 -6.77 -0.96
CA LEU A 33 -3.28 -7.19 -2.24
C LEU A 33 -2.32 -6.93 -3.42
N ARG A 34 -1.01 -6.81 -3.17
CA ARG A 34 -0.02 -6.65 -4.26
C ARG A 34 -0.03 -7.84 -5.24
N PRO A 35 0.36 -7.61 -6.51
CA PRO A 35 0.47 -8.67 -7.50
C PRO A 35 1.62 -9.63 -7.16
N GLY A 36 1.29 -10.92 -7.06
CA GLY A 36 2.24 -12.02 -6.89
C GLY A 36 2.70 -12.65 -8.21
N SER A 37 2.17 -12.19 -9.34
CA SER A 37 2.57 -12.58 -10.69
C SER A 37 2.34 -11.42 -11.67
N ILE A 38 3.00 -11.47 -12.83
CA ILE A 38 2.81 -10.51 -13.92
C ILE A 38 1.36 -10.52 -14.44
N TYR A 39 0.65 -11.64 -14.30
CA TYR A 39 -0.75 -11.75 -14.70
C TYR A 39 -1.68 -10.86 -13.85
N ASP A 40 -1.35 -10.68 -12.58
CA ASP A 40 -2.19 -9.95 -11.62
C ASP A 40 -1.83 -8.46 -11.54
N ALA A 41 -0.80 -8.02 -12.26
CA ALA A 41 -0.29 -6.65 -12.16
C ALA A 41 -1.33 -5.62 -12.61
N ASN A 42 -1.51 -4.58 -11.80
CA ASN A 42 -2.43 -3.46 -12.02
C ASN A 42 -3.91 -3.86 -12.05
N ASP A 43 -4.27 -4.94 -11.35
CA ASP A 43 -5.66 -5.35 -11.24
C ASP A 43 -6.50 -4.42 -10.32
N GLU A 44 -7.79 -4.70 -10.26
CA GLU A 44 -8.72 -3.90 -9.46
C GLU A 44 -8.45 -4.02 -7.96
N ALA A 45 -8.03 -5.20 -7.48
CA ALA A 45 -7.79 -5.43 -6.06
C ALA A 45 -6.58 -4.61 -5.56
N GLN A 46 -5.48 -4.63 -6.32
CA GLN A 46 -4.29 -3.85 -6.04
C GLN A 46 -4.62 -2.35 -5.98
N PHE A 47 -5.31 -1.82 -6.99
CA PHE A 47 -5.62 -0.39 -7.03
C PHE A 47 -6.72 0.03 -6.05
N ALA A 48 -7.63 -0.86 -5.67
CA ALA A 48 -8.57 -0.60 -4.59
C ALA A 48 -7.85 -0.40 -3.27
N GLU A 49 -6.87 -1.26 -2.95
CA GLU A 49 -6.06 -1.10 -1.74
C GLU A 49 -5.21 0.17 -1.77
N LEU A 50 -4.59 0.52 -2.91
CA LEU A 50 -3.81 1.76 -3.04
C LEU A 50 -4.64 3.02 -2.75
N LYS A 51 -5.91 3.05 -3.16
CA LYS A 51 -6.80 4.18 -2.81
C LYS A 51 -7.09 4.24 -1.32
N VAL A 52 -7.31 3.10 -0.69
CA VAL A 52 -7.52 3.01 0.77
C VAL A 52 -6.25 3.42 1.51
N GLN A 53 -5.07 3.02 1.03
CA GLN A 53 -3.79 3.49 1.57
C GLN A 53 -3.71 5.03 1.55
N GLY A 54 -4.14 5.69 0.47
CA GLY A 54 -4.23 7.16 0.41
C GLY A 54 -5.22 7.79 1.40
N GLU A 55 -6.38 7.18 1.60
CA GLU A 55 -7.33 7.60 2.65
C GLU A 55 -6.70 7.50 4.05
N LEU A 56 -6.08 6.36 4.36
CA LEU A 56 -5.42 6.12 5.64
C LEU A 56 -4.21 7.04 5.86
N THR A 57 -3.47 7.39 4.79
CA THR A 57 -2.39 8.39 4.84
C THR A 57 -2.92 9.72 5.39
N LYS A 58 -4.07 10.20 4.91
CA LYS A 58 -4.68 11.47 5.37
C LYS A 58 -5.08 11.39 6.83
N ILE A 59 -5.73 10.29 7.23
CA ILE A 59 -6.14 10.08 8.62
C ILE A 59 -4.90 10.08 9.54
N ALA A 60 -3.83 9.38 9.18
CA ALA A 60 -2.60 9.37 9.96
C ALA A 60 -1.95 10.77 10.06
N TRP A 61 -1.97 11.55 8.99
CA TRP A 61 -1.48 12.94 9.00
C TRP A 61 -2.31 13.88 9.88
N GLU A 62 -3.63 13.70 9.95
CA GLU A 62 -4.49 14.45 10.88
C GLU A 62 -4.10 14.20 12.35
N HIS A 63 -3.55 13.03 12.65
CA HIS A 63 -3.00 12.66 13.96
C HIS A 63 -1.51 12.99 14.12
N GLY A 64 -0.87 13.60 13.12
CA GLY A 64 0.55 13.95 13.15
C GLY A 64 1.50 12.75 13.05
N VAL A 65 1.04 11.61 12.54
CA VAL A 65 1.85 10.39 12.39
C VAL A 65 2.51 10.36 11.01
N GLN A 66 3.80 10.02 10.95
CA GLN A 66 4.56 9.88 9.71
C GLN A 66 4.10 8.65 8.92
N VAL A 67 4.09 8.72 7.59
CA VAL A 67 3.56 7.64 6.72
C VAL A 67 4.46 7.40 5.52
N MET A 68 4.62 6.14 5.15
CA MET A 68 4.98 5.68 3.80
C MET A 68 3.97 4.61 3.34
N ASN A 69 3.77 4.47 2.04
CA ASN A 69 2.89 3.47 1.44
C ASN A 69 3.72 2.35 0.82
N GLU A 70 3.33 1.09 1.03
CA GLU A 70 3.95 -0.04 0.36
C GLU A 70 3.37 -0.23 -1.04
N GLY A 71 4.19 -0.72 -1.97
CA GLY A 71 3.87 -0.85 -3.37
C GLY A 71 4.35 -2.16 -4.00
N PRO A 72 3.90 -2.43 -5.24
CA PRO A 72 3.72 -3.76 -5.78
C PRO A 72 4.97 -4.64 -5.85
N GLY A 73 4.69 -5.95 -6.01
CA GLY A 73 5.68 -7.00 -6.20
C GLY A 73 6.00 -7.30 -7.66
N HIS A 74 5.10 -7.95 -8.40
CA HIS A 74 5.36 -8.40 -9.78
C HIS A 74 4.67 -7.46 -10.78
N VAL A 75 5.46 -6.72 -11.58
CA VAL A 75 4.92 -5.72 -12.53
C VAL A 75 5.78 -5.68 -13.79
N PRO A 76 5.23 -5.95 -14.99
CA PRO A 76 5.98 -5.85 -16.23
C PRO A 76 6.35 -4.39 -16.51
N MET A 77 7.48 -4.15 -17.16
CA MET A 77 8.07 -2.81 -17.29
C MET A 77 7.11 -1.74 -17.84
N ASN A 78 6.21 -2.11 -18.76
CA ASN A 78 5.25 -1.19 -19.37
C ASN A 78 4.15 -0.70 -18.40
N LEU A 79 3.98 -1.35 -17.25
CA LEU A 79 2.96 -1.02 -16.24
C LEU A 79 3.53 -0.30 -15.00
N ILE A 80 4.86 -0.22 -14.86
CA ILE A 80 5.51 0.41 -13.70
C ILE A 80 5.14 1.89 -13.58
N LYS A 81 5.10 2.60 -14.72
CA LYS A 81 4.80 4.04 -14.73
C LYS A 81 3.41 4.35 -14.15
N GLU A 82 2.40 3.56 -14.52
CA GLU A 82 1.04 3.75 -14.03
C GLU A 82 0.95 3.60 -12.50
N ASN A 83 1.69 2.66 -11.91
CA ASN A 83 1.75 2.49 -10.46
C ASN A 83 2.26 3.75 -9.75
N MET A 84 3.36 4.32 -10.27
CA MET A 84 3.94 5.53 -9.68
C MET A 84 3.01 6.75 -9.86
N GLU A 85 2.42 6.92 -11.04
CA GLU A 85 1.48 8.04 -11.29
C GLU A 85 0.27 7.97 -10.35
N LYS A 86 -0.33 6.79 -10.18
CA LYS A 86 -1.46 6.60 -9.27
C LYS A 86 -1.07 6.79 -7.82
N GLN A 87 0.10 6.32 -7.40
CA GLN A 87 0.52 6.51 -6.01
C GLN A 87 0.77 7.98 -5.68
N LEU A 88 1.44 8.73 -6.57
CA LEU A 88 1.63 10.18 -6.38
C LEU A 88 0.28 10.90 -6.28
N GLU A 89 -0.66 10.56 -7.17
CA GLU A 89 -1.98 11.19 -7.21
C GLU A 89 -2.85 10.81 -5.99
N TRP A 90 -2.90 9.53 -5.62
CA TRP A 90 -3.88 9.02 -4.65
C TRP A 90 -3.36 9.05 -3.21
N CYS A 91 -2.04 9.05 -3.01
CA CYS A 91 -1.40 9.07 -1.69
C CYS A 91 -0.72 10.41 -1.39
N ASP A 92 -1.05 11.47 -2.14
CA ASP A 92 -0.59 12.84 -1.92
C ASP A 92 0.94 12.95 -1.79
N GLU A 93 1.64 12.26 -2.68
CA GLU A 93 3.12 12.20 -2.74
C GLU A 93 3.81 11.67 -1.47
N ALA A 94 3.09 10.93 -0.62
CA ALA A 94 3.71 10.20 0.49
C ALA A 94 4.84 9.27 -0.02
N PRO A 95 5.91 9.05 0.77
CA PRO A 95 7.00 8.16 0.36
C PRO A 95 6.49 6.76 -0.04
N PHE A 96 7.00 6.23 -1.15
CA PHE A 96 6.59 4.95 -1.69
C PHE A 96 7.68 3.89 -1.50
N TYR A 97 7.31 2.74 -0.92
CA TYR A 97 8.21 1.65 -0.58
C TYR A 97 7.83 0.39 -1.36
N THR A 98 8.61 0.04 -2.40
CA THR A 98 8.27 -1.07 -3.30
C THR A 98 9.07 -2.34 -3.02
N LEU A 99 8.46 -3.50 -3.27
CA LEU A 99 9.16 -4.80 -3.27
C LEU A 99 9.59 -5.19 -4.69
N GLY A 100 10.69 -4.61 -5.18
CA GLY A 100 11.17 -4.79 -6.55
C GLY A 100 10.78 -3.59 -7.43
N PRO A 101 9.89 -3.73 -8.44
CA PRO A 101 9.11 -4.93 -8.77
C PRO A 101 9.83 -5.93 -9.68
N LEU A 102 9.46 -7.21 -9.60
CA LEU A 102 9.90 -8.24 -10.55
C LEU A 102 9.26 -7.98 -11.91
N THR A 103 10.09 -7.87 -12.95
CA THR A 103 9.62 -7.57 -14.32
C THR A 103 9.29 -8.82 -15.13
N THR A 104 9.58 -10.00 -14.59
CA THR A 104 9.27 -11.30 -15.17
C THR A 104 9.21 -12.38 -14.09
N ASP A 105 8.42 -13.42 -14.33
CA ASP A 105 8.21 -14.54 -13.38
C ASP A 105 9.00 -15.80 -13.77
N ILE A 106 9.76 -15.76 -14.87
CA ILE A 106 10.32 -16.98 -15.49
C ILE A 106 11.68 -17.39 -14.91
N ALA A 107 12.23 -16.60 -13.99
CA ALA A 107 13.60 -16.76 -13.48
C ALA A 107 13.60 -16.89 -11.94
N PRO A 108 13.00 -17.94 -11.35
CA PRO A 108 13.07 -18.14 -9.91
C PRO A 108 14.55 -18.20 -9.46
N ALA A 109 14.87 -17.44 -8.42
CA ALA A 109 16.21 -17.19 -7.87
C ALA A 109 17.13 -16.22 -8.66
N TYR A 110 16.66 -15.59 -9.75
CA TYR A 110 17.40 -14.58 -10.53
C TYR A 110 16.57 -13.36 -10.91
#